data_AF-A0A918D919-F1
#
_entry.id   AF-A0A918D919-F1
#
_cell.length_a   1.000
_cell.length_b   1.000
_cell.length_c   1.000
_cell.angle_alpha   90.00
_cell.angle_beta   90.00
_cell.angle_gamma   90.00
#
_symmetry.space_group_name_H-M   'P 1'
#
loop_
_entity.id
_entity.type
_entity.pdbx_description
1 polymer ?
#
loop_
_entity_poly.entity_id
_entity_poly.type
_entity_poly.pdbx_seq_one_letter_code
_entity_poly.pdbx_strand_id
1 'polypeptide(L)' 'MPEEPIPGRLGTEARRVKFPDGSHGVILVRAGLPQDEADLIAAQVWAEIQEDRPPAGTPSSPMGA' A
#
# COMPACT_ATOMS: atom_id res chain seq x y z
N MET A 1 -26.09 -3.36 -15.26
CA MET A 1 -25.62 -2.10 -15.85
C MET A 1 -24.10 -2.24 -15.96
N PRO A 2 -23.50 -2.24 -17.15
CA PRO A 2 -22.04 -2.18 -17.26
C PRO A 2 -21.62 -0.78 -16.80
N GLU A 3 -20.76 -0.70 -15.80
CA GLU A 3 -20.17 0.57 -15.38
C GLU A 3 -19.38 1.13 -16.57
N GLU A 4 -19.88 2.21 -17.17
CA GLU A 4 -19.17 2.92 -18.23
C GLU A 4 -17.81 3.39 -17.68
N PRO A 5 -16.68 3.11 -18.36
CA PRO A 5 -15.39 3.61 -17.93
C PRO A 5 -15.42 5.14 -17.97
N ILE A 6 -15.38 5.76 -16.79
CA ILE A 6 -15.37 7.22 -16.64
C ILE A 6 -14.17 7.77 -17.44
N PRO A 7 -14.36 8.73 -18.37
CA PRO A 7 -13.29 9.28 -19.18
C PRO A 7 -12.12 9.72 -18.30
N GLY A 8 -10.98 9.07 -18.52
CA GLY A 8 -9.91 8.93 -17.53
C GLY A 8 -9.44 10.25 -16.95
N ARG A 9 -9.57 10.39 -15.63
CA ARG A 9 -8.73 11.33 -14.88
C ARG A 9 -7.29 11.01 -15.23
N LEU A 10 -6.60 11.93 -15.89
CA LEU A 10 -5.17 11.78 -16.20
C LEU A 10 -4.37 12.12 -14.94
N GLY A 11 -3.39 11.29 -14.60
CA GLY A 11 -2.49 11.49 -13.47
C GLY A 11 -2.67 10.47 -12.34
N THR A 12 -2.41 10.93 -11.12
CA THR A 12 -2.36 10.09 -9.92
C THR A 12 -3.44 10.53 -8.94
N GLU A 13 -4.16 9.57 -8.35
CA GLU A 13 -5.23 9.80 -7.38
C GLU A 13 -4.86 9.22 -6.03
N ALA A 14 -5.11 9.98 -4.96
CA ALA A 14 -4.99 9.50 -3.60
C ALA A 14 -6.21 8.65 -3.25
N ARG A 15 -5.99 7.36 -3.02
CA ARG A 15 -7.04 6.39 -2.68
C ARG A 15 -6.86 5.88 -1.26
N ARG A 16 -7.96 5.87 -0.52
CA ARG A 16 -8.01 5.22 0.79
C ARG A 16 -8.13 3.72 0.57
N VAL A 17 -7.30 2.95 1.24
CA VAL A 17 -7.21 1.50 1.10
C VAL A 17 -7.19 0.83 2.47
N LYS A 18 -7.58 -0.44 2.53
CA LYS A 18 -7.52 -1.24 3.74
C LYS A 18 -6.35 -2.23 3.63
N PHE A 19 -5.43 -2.16 4.59
CA PHE A 19 -4.31 -3.09 4.67
C PHE A 19 -4.75 -4.43 5.29
N PRO A 20 -3.97 -5.51 5.08
CA PRO A 20 -4.28 -6.84 5.62
C PRO A 20 -4.34 -6.91 7.16
N ASP A 21 -3.66 -5.99 7.86
CA ASP A 21 -3.70 -5.86 9.32
C ASP A 21 -4.99 -5.19 9.84
N GLY A 22 -5.89 -4.78 8.94
CA GLY A 22 -7.12 -4.07 9.26
C GLY A 22 -6.96 -2.56 9.39
N SER A 23 -5.72 -2.04 9.30
CA SER A 23 -5.43 -0.61 9.29
C SER A 23 -5.85 0.02 7.96
N HIS A 24 -6.07 1.33 7.96
CA HIS A 24 -6.41 2.09 6.76
C HIS A 24 -5.23 2.96 6.35
N GLY A 25 -4.93 2.96 5.06
CA GLY A 25 -3.87 3.77 4.46
C GLY A 25 -4.38 4.66 3.34
N VAL A 26 -3.49 5.50 2.84
CA VAL A 26 -3.68 6.21 1.58
C VAL A 26 -2.52 5.85 0.66
N ILE A 27 -2.84 5.41 -0.55
CA ILE A 27 -1.86 5.17 -1.61
C ILE A 27 -2.13 6.08 -2.79
N LEU A 28 -1.09 6.34 -3.58
CA LEU A 28 -1.17 7.07 -4.83
C LEU A 28 -1.25 6.06 -5.98
N VAL A 29 -2.39 6.00 -6.65
CA VAL A 29 -2.62 5.09 -7.79
C VAL A 29 -2.90 5.87 -9.07
N ARG A 30 -2.76 5.23 -10.23
CA ARG A 30 -3.19 5.84 -11.49
C ARG A 30 -4.68 6.18 -11.39
N ALA A 31 -5.03 7.39 -11.77
CA ALA A 31 -6.42 7.81 -11.71
C ALA A 31 -7.26 7.01 -12.72
N GLY A 32 -8.47 6.60 -12.30
CA GLY A 32 -9.31 5.63 -13.02
C GLY A 32 -9.08 4.16 -12.66
N LEU A 33 -8.13 3.86 -11.75
CA LEU A 33 -7.97 2.50 -11.22
C LEU A 33 -9.18 2.11 -10.34
N PRO A 34 -9.78 0.92 -10.52
CA PRO A 34 -10.81 0.39 -9.62
C PRO A 34 -10.32 0.28 -8.17
N GLN A 35 -11.25 0.36 -7.22
CA GLN A 35 -10.93 0.28 -5.79
C GLN A 35 -10.36 -1.08 -5.41
N ASP A 36 -10.90 -2.18 -5.94
CA ASP A 36 -10.40 -3.54 -5.68
C ASP A 36 -8.95 -3.71 -6.12
N GLU A 37 -8.58 -3.14 -7.27
CA GLU A 37 -7.20 -3.12 -7.74
C GLU A 37 -6.30 -2.26 -6.83
N ALA A 38 -6.78 -1.11 -6.37
CA ALA A 38 -6.04 -0.28 -5.42
C ALA A 38 -5.77 -1.02 -4.09
N ASP A 39 -6.76 -1.78 -3.58
CA ASP A 39 -6.61 -2.57 -2.37
C ASP A 39 -5.61 -3.74 -2.56
N LEU A 40 -5.59 -4.39 -3.73
CA LEU A 40 -4.60 -5.41 -4.07
C LEU A 40 -3.17 -4.84 -4.15
N ILE A 41 -3.00 -3.64 -4.71
CA ILE A 41 -1.70 -2.94 -4.75
C ILE A 41 -1.27 -2.58 -3.33
N ALA A 42 -2.18 -2.06 -2.52
CA ALA A 42 -1.90 -1.72 -1.13
C ALA A 42 -1.44 -2.94 -0.32
N ALA A 43 -2.08 -4.09 -0.51
CA ALA A 43 -1.73 -5.33 0.16
C ALA A 43 -0.33 -5.83 -0.25
N GLN A 44 0.02 -5.74 -1.54
CA GLN A 44 1.35 -6.12 -2.03
C GLN A 44 2.46 -5.22 -1.46
N VAL A 45 2.29 -3.90 -1.56
CA VAL A 45 3.25 -2.93 -1.00
C VAL A 45 3.41 -3.13 0.51
N TRP A 46 2.30 -3.41 1.21
CA TRP A 46 2.34 -3.72 2.64
C TRP A 46 3.17 -4.96 2.94
N ALA A 47 3.02 -6.04 2.16
CA ALA A 47 3.79 -7.27 2.33
C ALA A 47 5.30 -7.03 2.13
N GLU A 48 5.68 -6.28 1.09
CA GLU A 48 7.09 -5.95 0.82
C GLU A 48 7.72 -5.13 1.97
N ILE A 49 6.99 -4.15 2.52
CA ILE A 49 7.47 -3.34 3.65
C ILE A 49 7.68 -4.17 4.92
N GLN A 50 6.83 -5.18 5.17
CA GLN A 50 7.01 -6.05 6.33
C GLN A 50 8.18 -7.03 6.16
N GLU A 51 8.50 -7.43 4.93
CA GLU A 51 9.64 -8.30 4.64
C GLU A 51 10.98 -7.55 4.75
N ASP A 52 11.02 -6.26 4.36
CA ASP A 52 12.20 -5.41 4.50
C ASP A 52 12.39 -4.84 5.92
N ARG A 53 11.37 -4.94 6.79
CA ARG A 53 11.48 -4.48 8.18
C ARG A 53 12.52 -5.35 8.91
N PRO A 54 13.68 -4.79 9.34
CA PRO A 54 14.57 -5.53 10.22
C PRO A 54 13.78 -5.91 11.48
N PRO A 55 13.93 -7.15 11.99
CA PRO A 55 13.20 -7.57 13.18
C PRO A 55 13.44 -6.54 14.28
N ALA A 56 12.34 -5.98 14.79
CA ALA A 56 12.35 -5.03 15.89
C ALA A 56 12.88 -5.75 17.15
N GLY A 57 14.19 -5.86 17.27
CA GLY A 57 14.77 -6.79 18.25
C GLY A 57 16.26 -7.05 18.17
N THR A 58 17.04 -6.48 17.25
CA THR A 58 18.49 -6.37 17.51
C THR A 58 18.72 -5.04 18.21
N PRO A 59 18.78 -4.99 19.57
CA PRO A 59 19.57 -3.94 20.16
C PRO A 59 20.94 -4.06 19.49
N SER A 60 21.37 -3.00 18.82
CA SER A 60 22.77 -2.86 18.42
C SER A 60 23.54 -2.96 19.72
N SER A 61 24.02 -4.15 20.07
CA SER A 61 24.79 -4.39 21.27
C SER A 61 26.03 -3.51 21.16
N PRO A 62 26.26 -2.54 22.06
CA PRO A 62 27.60 -2.00 22.22
C PRO A 62 28.39 -3.09 22.95
N MET A 63 29.14 -3.91 22.22
CA MET A 63 30.00 -4.95 22.80
C MET A 63 31.18 -5.19 21.87
N GLY A 64 32.44 -5.14 22.25
CA GLY A 64 33.17 -4.35 23.26
C GLY A 64 34.36 -3.73 22.49
N ALA A 65 35.47 -3.28 23.03
CA ALA A 65 36.07 -3.23 24.36
C ALA A 65 37.19 -2.18 24.25
#